data_AF-A0A318HWK1-F1
#
_entry.id   AF-A0A318HWK1-F1
#
_cell.length_a   1.000
_cell.length_b   1.000
_cell.length_c   1.000
_cell.angle_alpha   90.00
_cell.angle_beta   90.00
_cell.angle_gamma   90.00
#
_symmetry.space_group_name_H-M   'P 1'
#
loop_
_entity.id
_entity.type
_entity.pdbx_description
1 polymer ?
#
loop_
_entity_poly.entity_id
_entity_poly.type
_entity_poly.pdbx_seq_one_letter_code
_entity_poly.pdbx_strand_id
1 'polypeptide(L)'
;MKEYRLELIKIGETYIKFDFDFNETNQELIKKAYLEQIGFSSFEFFKNRESLKISIEYDEGSLKTRIIVWGTAIYMGLANYGSFRAGVRELVNDVKDFSEYVIEHIDDDPNISNKNIIRTEKRTGLPGRIQDIYNRIDKLEKNINNLTNNQIQQEIQLIKQEVANLYTVLPFQERDVFLNELSNNFKQNLPNPNDSRTDYLANRYGLKPDEDVEFINN
;
A
#
# COMPACT_ATOMS: atom_id res chain seq x y z
N MET A 1 15.35 19.96 -3.71
CA MET A 1 14.70 18.77 -3.13
C MET A 1 14.33 17.88 -4.31
N LYS A 2 14.74 16.61 -4.32
CA LYS A 2 14.40 15.67 -5.40
C LYS A 2 12.90 15.40 -5.34
N GLU A 3 12.19 15.61 -6.43
CA GLU A 3 10.73 15.47 -6.47
C GLU A 3 10.34 14.23 -7.27
N TYR A 4 9.58 13.34 -6.65
CA TYR A 4 9.01 12.17 -7.31
C TYR A 4 7.63 12.53 -7.87
N ARG A 5 7.43 12.27 -9.17
CA ARG A 5 6.10 12.33 -9.79
C ARG A 5 5.58 10.92 -9.96
N LEU A 6 5.01 10.39 -8.87
CA LEU A 6 4.33 9.09 -8.92
C LEU A 6 2.90 9.33 -9.41
N GLU A 7 2.62 8.90 -10.64
CA GLU A 7 1.26 8.95 -11.19
C GLU A 7 0.38 7.83 -10.63
N LEU A 8 0.99 6.66 -10.37
CA LEU A 8 0.36 5.51 -9.74
C LEU A 8 1.22 5.07 -8.55
N ILE A 9 0.55 4.88 -7.42
CA ILE A 9 1.15 4.31 -6.21
C ILE A 9 0.49 2.99 -5.85
N LYS A 10 1.29 2.09 -5.31
CA LYS A 10 0.85 0.84 -4.70
C LYS A 10 0.08 1.15 -3.42
N ILE A 11 -1.23 0.96 -3.47
CA ILE A 11 -2.12 1.08 -2.31
C ILE A 11 -2.25 -0.23 -1.56
N GLY A 12 -2.03 -1.37 -2.24
CA GLY A 12 -2.09 -2.70 -1.67
C GLY A 12 -1.33 -3.74 -2.47
N GLU A 13 -0.93 -4.83 -1.82
CA GLU A 13 -0.29 -5.98 -2.46
C GLU A 13 -0.65 -7.27 -1.71
N THR A 14 -1.28 -8.20 -2.42
CA THR A 14 -1.48 -9.58 -1.98
C THR A 14 -0.33 -10.41 -2.53
N TYR A 15 0.53 -10.90 -1.66
CA TYR A 15 1.65 -11.75 -2.05
C TYR A 15 1.33 -13.20 -1.72
N ILE A 16 1.47 -14.10 -2.70
CA ILE A 16 1.36 -15.55 -2.50
C ILE A 16 2.59 -16.22 -3.12
N LYS A 17 3.24 -17.07 -2.35
CA LYS A 17 4.30 -17.95 -2.83
C LYS A 17 3.74 -19.35 -3.00
N PHE A 18 3.81 -19.89 -4.21
CA PHE A 18 3.41 -21.25 -4.51
C PHE A 18 4.60 -22.20 -4.54
N ASP A 19 4.30 -23.48 -4.30
CA ASP A 19 5.19 -24.63 -4.49
C ASP A 19 5.02 -25.18 -5.91
N PHE A 20 5.25 -24.31 -6.89
CA PHE A 20 5.20 -24.63 -8.31
C PHE A 20 6.48 -24.15 -8.99
N ASP A 21 6.92 -24.92 -9.98
CA ASP A 21 7.99 -24.50 -10.87
C ASP A 21 7.57 -23.27 -11.67
N PHE A 22 8.53 -22.38 -11.92
CA PHE A 22 8.33 -21.21 -12.75
C PHE A 22 8.31 -21.61 -14.23
N ASN A 23 7.10 -21.69 -14.82
CA ASN A 23 6.88 -21.92 -16.25
C ASN A 23 5.55 -21.26 -16.70
N GLU A 24 5.39 -21.07 -18.01
CA GLU A 24 4.22 -20.40 -18.61
C GLU A 24 2.90 -21.09 -18.23
N THR A 25 2.85 -22.43 -18.25
CA THR A 25 1.64 -23.20 -17.91
C THR A 25 1.16 -22.90 -16.49
N ASN A 26 2.07 -22.90 -15.51
CA ASN A 26 1.74 -22.61 -14.12
C ASN A 26 1.42 -21.13 -13.90
N GLN A 27 2.08 -20.22 -14.65
CA GLN A 27 1.74 -18.79 -14.62
C GLN A 27 0.31 -18.54 -15.11
N GLU A 28 -0.07 -19.12 -16.25
CA GLU A 28 -1.41 -19.01 -16.82
C GLU A 28 -2.48 -19.63 -15.91
N LEU A 29 -2.18 -20.78 -15.29
CA LEU A 29 -3.06 -21.40 -14.31
C LEU A 29 -3.38 -20.45 -13.16
N ILE A 30 -2.34 -19.87 -12.56
CA ILE A 30 -2.49 -18.93 -11.45
C ILE A 30 -3.14 -17.62 -11.90
N LYS A 31 -2.78 -17.11 -13.09
CA LYS A 31 -3.39 -15.91 -13.67
C LYS A 31 -4.90 -16.09 -13.76
N LYS A 32 -5.34 -17.24 -14.29
CA LYS A 32 -6.76 -17.58 -14.42
C LYS A 32 -7.47 -17.63 -13.07
N ALA A 33 -6.90 -18.36 -12.10
CA ALA A 33 -7.49 -18.44 -10.75
C ALA A 33 -7.60 -17.06 -10.10
N TYR A 34 -6.60 -16.20 -10.26
CA TYR A 34 -6.68 -14.82 -9.77
C TYR A 34 -7.71 -13.99 -10.51
N LEU A 35 -7.81 -14.07 -11.84
CA LEU A 35 -8.79 -13.31 -12.61
C LEU A 35 -10.22 -13.65 -12.19
N GLU A 36 -10.51 -14.92 -11.90
CA GLU A 36 -11.81 -15.36 -11.38
C GLU A 36 -12.11 -14.68 -10.04
N GLN A 37 -11.15 -14.67 -9.10
CA GLN A 37 -11.35 -14.06 -7.78
C GLN A 37 -11.33 -12.52 -7.80
N ILE A 38 -10.50 -11.92 -8.64
CA ILE A 38 -10.41 -10.46 -8.81
C ILE A 38 -11.70 -9.94 -9.43
N GLY A 39 -12.24 -10.59 -10.47
CA GLY A 39 -13.47 -10.13 -11.10
C GLY A 39 -14.67 -10.11 -10.14
N PHE A 40 -14.74 -11.06 -9.20
CA PHE A 40 -15.78 -11.08 -8.17
C PHE A 40 -15.53 -10.04 -7.07
N SER A 41 -14.29 -9.95 -6.56
CA SER A 41 -13.96 -9.14 -5.38
C SER A 41 -13.69 -7.66 -5.68
N SER A 42 -13.12 -7.33 -6.84
CA SER A 42 -12.81 -5.93 -7.19
C SER A 42 -14.10 -5.09 -7.30
N PHE A 43 -15.18 -5.69 -7.78
CA PHE A 43 -16.50 -5.05 -7.86
C PHE A 43 -17.11 -4.75 -6.48
N GLU A 44 -16.89 -5.62 -5.50
CA GLU A 44 -17.44 -5.47 -4.14
C GLU A 44 -16.59 -4.53 -3.26
N PHE A 45 -15.26 -4.67 -3.27
CA PHE A 45 -14.36 -3.91 -2.39
C PHE A 45 -13.95 -2.54 -2.95
N PHE A 46 -13.91 -2.38 -4.28
CA PHE A 46 -13.41 -1.16 -4.93
C PHE A 46 -14.48 -0.42 -5.75
N LYS A 47 -15.76 -0.77 -5.53
CA LYS A 47 -16.92 -0.18 -6.19
C LYS A 47 -16.82 1.36 -6.31
N ASN A 48 -16.93 1.88 -7.53
CA ASN A 48 -16.88 3.30 -7.89
C ASN A 48 -15.50 3.99 -7.79
N ARG A 49 -14.39 3.26 -7.62
CA ARG A 49 -13.03 3.84 -7.64
C ARG A 49 -12.36 3.59 -9.00
N GLU A 50 -12.82 4.28 -10.04
CA GLU A 50 -12.31 4.16 -11.43
C GLU A 50 -10.78 4.35 -11.57
N SER A 51 -10.13 4.96 -10.59
CA SER A 51 -8.68 5.14 -10.56
C SER A 51 -7.87 3.93 -10.11
N LEU A 52 -8.53 2.87 -9.62
CA LEU A 52 -7.83 1.70 -9.12
C LEU A 52 -7.55 0.73 -10.26
N LYS A 53 -6.28 0.35 -10.41
CA LYS A 53 -5.84 -0.63 -11.39
C LYS A 53 -5.25 -1.83 -10.68
N ILE A 54 -5.48 -3.02 -11.20
CA ILE A 54 -4.94 -4.27 -10.62
C ILE A 54 -3.95 -4.88 -11.61
N SER A 55 -2.80 -5.34 -11.12
CA SER A 55 -1.84 -6.10 -11.91
C SER A 55 -1.44 -7.39 -11.19
N ILE A 56 -1.00 -8.38 -11.96
CA ILE A 56 -0.43 -9.63 -11.46
C ILE A 56 1.03 -9.67 -11.91
N GLU A 57 1.96 -9.76 -10.95
CA GLU A 57 3.39 -9.85 -11.22
C GLU A 57 3.98 -11.17 -10.70
N TYR A 58 4.96 -11.71 -11.43
CA TYR A 58 5.67 -12.93 -11.06
C TYR A 58 7.16 -12.67 -10.81
N ASP A 59 7.76 -13.30 -9.78
CA ASP A 59 9.22 -13.31 -9.62
C ASP A 59 9.84 -14.56 -10.25
N GLU A 60 11.00 -14.41 -10.89
CA GLU A 60 11.76 -15.51 -11.48
C GLU A 60 12.28 -16.52 -10.44
N GLY A 61 12.34 -17.80 -10.82
CA GLY A 61 12.99 -18.90 -10.09
C GLY A 61 12.14 -19.62 -9.02
N SER A 62 11.02 -19.03 -8.61
CA SER A 62 9.97 -19.69 -7.82
C SER A 62 8.68 -18.95 -8.06
N LEU A 63 7.55 -19.63 -8.27
CA LEU A 63 6.29 -18.97 -8.63
C LEU A 63 5.72 -18.18 -7.44
N LYS A 64 6.25 -16.98 -7.27
CA LYS A 64 5.76 -15.95 -6.35
C LYS A 64 4.92 -15.02 -7.17
N THR A 65 3.70 -14.80 -6.71
CA THR A 65 2.77 -13.93 -7.40
C THR A 65 2.37 -12.79 -6.50
N ARG A 66 2.26 -11.61 -7.09
CA ARG A 66 1.80 -10.38 -6.44
C ARG A 66 0.58 -9.88 -7.18
N ILE A 67 -0.55 -9.79 -6.49
CA ILE A 67 -1.66 -8.95 -6.96
C ILE A 67 -1.44 -7.58 -6.37
N ILE A 68 -1.27 -6.59 -7.22
CA ILE A 68 -1.01 -5.22 -6.80
C ILE A 68 -2.20 -4.37 -7.14
N VAL A 69 -2.68 -3.62 -6.14
CA VAL A 69 -3.69 -2.59 -6.34
C VAL A 69 -2.96 -1.25 -6.42
N TRP A 70 -3.08 -0.61 -7.57
CA TRP A 70 -2.52 0.70 -7.89
C TRP A 70 -3.60 1.76 -7.80
N GLY A 71 -3.26 2.96 -7.32
CA GLY A 71 -4.17 4.10 -7.29
C GLY A 71 -3.45 5.40 -7.62
N THR A 72 -4.16 6.34 -8.26
CA THR A 72 -3.66 7.68 -8.59
C THR A 72 -3.87 8.68 -7.45
N ALA A 73 -4.76 8.37 -6.51
CA ALA A 73 -5.10 9.24 -5.40
C ALA A 73 -5.54 8.43 -4.17
N ILE A 74 -4.99 8.76 -3.01
CA ILE A 74 -5.49 8.31 -1.70
C ILE A 74 -6.74 9.13 -1.33
N TYR A 75 -6.81 10.37 -1.82
CA TYR A 75 -7.85 11.36 -1.54
C TYR A 75 -9.22 10.99 -2.07
N MET A 76 -9.35 10.18 -3.13
CA MET A 76 -10.67 9.94 -3.74
C MET A 76 -11.66 9.16 -2.86
N GLY A 77 -11.22 8.63 -1.71
CA GLY A 77 -12.13 8.18 -0.65
C GLY A 77 -12.77 9.33 0.16
N LEU A 78 -12.20 10.53 0.18
CA LEU A 78 -12.50 11.55 1.20
C LEU A 78 -13.78 12.31 1.02
N ALA A 79 -14.35 12.31 -0.18
CA ALA A 79 -15.72 12.80 -0.36
C ALA A 79 -16.72 12.06 0.54
N ASN A 80 -16.40 10.83 1.00
CA ASN A 80 -17.31 9.98 1.76
C ASN A 80 -16.92 9.76 3.24
N TYR A 81 -15.65 9.97 3.63
CA TYR A 81 -15.11 9.45 4.91
C TYR A 81 -14.77 10.50 5.98
N GLY A 82 -15.00 11.79 5.70
CA GLY A 82 -14.98 12.87 6.70
C GLY A 82 -13.60 13.43 7.11
N SER A 83 -12.50 12.67 7.00
CA SER A 83 -11.12 13.18 7.19
C SER A 83 -10.08 12.35 6.45
N PHE A 84 -8.94 12.94 6.05
CA PHE A 84 -7.89 12.22 5.31
C PHE A 84 -7.35 11.03 6.09
N ARG A 85 -7.25 11.17 7.41
CA ARG A 85 -6.92 10.08 8.32
C ARG A 85 -7.92 8.92 8.29
N ALA A 86 -9.22 9.21 8.23
CA ALA A 86 -10.26 8.17 8.16
C ALA A 86 -10.20 7.44 6.81
N GLY A 87 -10.11 8.17 5.71
CA GLY A 87 -10.01 7.58 4.37
C GLY A 87 -8.78 6.68 4.21
N VAL A 88 -7.62 7.07 4.77
CA VAL A 88 -6.43 6.19 4.82
C VAL A 88 -6.71 4.91 5.60
N ARG A 89 -7.42 5.00 6.74
CA ARG A 89 -7.72 3.82 7.56
C ARG A 89 -8.63 2.84 6.83
N GLU A 90 -9.69 3.34 6.20
CA GLU A 90 -10.60 2.50 5.42
C GLU A 90 -9.89 1.90 4.22
N LEU A 91 -9.11 2.67 3.47
CA LEU A 91 -8.32 2.14 2.36
C LEU A 91 -7.39 0.99 2.79
N VAL A 92 -6.76 1.11 3.97
CA VAL A 92 -5.94 0.04 4.53
C VAL A 92 -6.78 -1.20 4.88
N ASN A 93 -8.00 -1.02 5.38
CA ASN A 93 -8.90 -2.12 5.68
C ASN A 93 -9.41 -2.77 4.39
N ASP A 94 -9.90 -1.99 3.42
CA ASP A 94 -10.34 -2.45 2.10
C ASP A 94 -9.27 -3.33 1.44
N VAL A 95 -8.01 -2.89 1.46
CA VAL A 95 -6.89 -3.65 0.91
C VAL A 95 -6.63 -4.94 1.66
N LYS A 96 -6.74 -4.95 2.99
CA LYS A 96 -6.55 -6.16 3.79
C LYS A 96 -7.68 -7.16 3.55
N ASP A 97 -8.91 -6.68 3.46
CA ASP A 97 -10.09 -7.50 3.26
C ASP A 97 -10.08 -8.09 1.84
N PHE A 98 -9.72 -7.29 0.83
CA PHE A 98 -9.44 -7.78 -0.52
C PHE A 98 -8.34 -8.85 -0.53
N SER A 99 -7.22 -8.59 0.16
CA SER A 99 -6.11 -9.55 0.20
C SER A 99 -6.53 -10.86 0.87
N GLU A 100 -7.29 -10.77 1.96
CA GLU A 100 -7.81 -11.94 2.68
C GLU A 100 -8.76 -12.74 1.80
N TYR A 101 -9.72 -12.06 1.16
CA TYR A 101 -10.67 -12.69 0.26
C TYR A 101 -9.94 -13.48 -0.83
N VAL A 102 -8.97 -12.85 -1.50
CA VAL A 102 -8.22 -13.54 -2.56
C VAL A 102 -7.43 -14.73 -2.00
N ILE A 103 -6.80 -14.61 -0.83
CA ILE A 103 -6.06 -15.71 -0.21
C ILE A 103 -6.99 -16.88 0.14
N GLU A 104 -8.19 -16.60 0.66
CA GLU A 104 -9.15 -17.62 1.10
C GLU A 104 -9.82 -18.36 -0.05
N HIS A 105 -9.87 -17.77 -1.25
CA HIS A 105 -10.60 -18.33 -2.40
C HIS A 105 -9.69 -18.73 -3.56
N ILE A 106 -8.35 -18.60 -3.42
CA ILE A 106 -7.43 -18.95 -4.52
C ILE A 106 -7.39 -20.46 -4.79
N ASP A 107 -7.75 -21.30 -3.83
CA ASP A 107 -7.85 -22.75 -3.96
C ASP A 107 -9.26 -23.25 -4.31
N ASP A 108 -10.21 -22.35 -4.58
CA ASP A 108 -11.48 -22.72 -5.21
C ASP A 108 -11.25 -23.23 -6.65
N ASP A 109 -10.15 -22.85 -7.30
CA ASP A 109 -9.72 -23.49 -8.54
C ASP A 109 -9.25 -24.92 -8.21
N PRO A 110 -9.88 -25.96 -8.78
CA PRO A 110 -9.57 -27.36 -8.46
C PRO A 110 -8.13 -27.77 -8.78
N ASN A 111 -7.40 -26.98 -9.56
CA ASN A 111 -6.01 -27.22 -9.92
C ASN A 111 -5.01 -26.56 -8.95
N ILE A 112 -5.47 -25.72 -8.03
CA ILE A 112 -4.64 -25.08 -7.00
C ILE A 112 -5.06 -25.66 -5.65
N SER A 113 -4.20 -26.46 -5.03
CA SER A 113 -4.46 -26.90 -3.66
C SER A 113 -3.86 -25.91 -2.67
N ASN A 114 -4.55 -25.69 -1.55
CA ASN A 114 -3.99 -25.01 -0.37
C ASN A 114 -2.62 -25.57 0.08
N LYS A 115 -2.34 -26.86 -0.18
CA LYS A 115 -1.03 -27.48 0.10
C LYS A 115 0.10 -26.94 -0.78
N ASN A 116 -0.22 -26.36 -1.93
CA ASN A 116 0.74 -25.72 -2.82
C ASN A 116 1.04 -24.27 -2.40
N ILE A 117 0.43 -23.75 -1.34
CA ILE A 117 0.69 -22.39 -0.86
C ILE A 117 1.74 -22.44 0.26
N ILE A 118 2.91 -21.87 0.00
CA ILE A 118 4.04 -21.84 0.95
C ILE A 118 3.91 -20.65 1.92
N ARG A 119 3.47 -19.50 1.41
CA ARG A 119 3.43 -18.25 2.18
C ARG A 119 2.44 -17.27 1.57
N THR A 120 1.72 -16.57 2.42
CA THR A 120 0.85 -15.45 2.04
C THR A 120 1.22 -14.20 2.84
N GLU A 121 1.06 -13.02 2.24
CA GLU A 121 1.19 -11.73 2.93
C GLU A 121 0.19 -10.71 2.42
N LYS A 122 -0.36 -9.93 3.36
CA LYS A 122 -1.27 -8.81 3.11
C LYS A 122 -0.53 -7.50 3.34
N ARG A 123 -0.09 -6.84 2.27
CA ARG A 123 0.76 -5.63 2.33
C ARG A 123 -0.06 -4.39 1.97
N THR A 124 0.02 -3.35 2.79
CA THR A 124 -0.89 -2.18 2.76
C THR A 124 -0.33 -0.95 2.02
N GLY A 125 0.68 -1.14 1.18
CA GLY A 125 1.21 -0.08 0.32
C GLY A 125 1.69 1.18 1.04
N LEU A 126 1.63 2.31 0.34
CA LEU A 126 1.89 3.64 0.89
C LEU A 126 0.84 4.09 1.94
N PRO A 127 -0.48 3.79 1.78
CA PRO A 127 -1.48 4.09 2.81
C PRO A 127 -1.15 3.50 4.19
N GLY A 128 -0.63 2.27 4.22
CA GLY A 128 -0.16 1.63 5.45
C GLY A 128 0.94 2.42 6.16
N ARG A 129 1.85 3.05 5.41
CA ARG A 129 2.90 3.91 5.97
C ARG A 129 2.35 5.19 6.58
N ILE A 130 1.34 5.78 5.95
CA ILE A 130 0.64 6.93 6.51
C ILE A 130 -0.10 6.52 7.80
N GLN A 131 -0.78 5.37 7.79
CA GLN A 131 -1.44 4.84 8.98
C GLN A 131 -0.45 4.58 10.13
N ASP A 132 0.75 4.07 9.83
CA ASP A 132 1.82 3.89 10.82
C ASP A 132 2.21 5.21 11.49
N ILE A 133 2.30 6.32 10.74
CA ILE A 133 2.56 7.65 11.30
C ILE A 133 1.44 8.06 12.26
N TYR A 134 0.18 7.93 11.86
CA TYR A 134 -0.95 8.26 12.73
C TYR A 134 -0.97 7.39 14.00
N ASN A 135 -0.66 6.11 13.89
CA ASN A 135 -0.57 5.20 15.03
C ASN A 135 0.56 5.60 15.99
N ARG A 136 1.70 6.07 15.46
CA ARG A 136 2.81 6.59 16.26
C ARG A 136 2.44 7.87 16.99
N ILE A 137 1.75 8.80 16.31
CA ILE A 137 1.23 10.03 16.92
C ILE A 137 0.30 9.68 18.08
N ASP A 138 -0.71 8.84 17.85
CA ASP A 138 -1.65 8.42 18.91
C ASP A 138 -0.92 7.74 20.08
N LYS A 139 0.08 6.90 19.78
CA LYS A 139 0.86 6.22 20.82
C LYS A 139 1.67 7.22 21.64
N LEU A 140 2.28 8.22 21.01
CA LEU A 140 3.00 9.28 21.70
C LEU A 140 2.05 10.08 22.59
N GLU A 141 0.91 10.52 22.06
CA GLU A 141 -0.09 11.31 22.80
C GLU A 141 -0.66 10.55 23.99
N LYS A 142 -1.01 9.27 23.82
CA LYS A 142 -1.51 8.40 24.91
C LYS A 142 -0.47 8.17 26.01
N ASN A 143 0.82 8.20 25.70
CA ASN A 143 1.89 7.90 26.65
C ASN A 143 2.65 9.15 27.10
N ILE A 144 2.22 10.35 26.73
CA ILE A 144 3.01 11.58 26.92
C ILE A 144 3.40 11.83 28.38
N ASN A 145 2.51 11.52 29.33
CA ASN A 145 2.75 11.69 30.76
C ASN A 145 3.71 10.64 31.36
N ASN A 146 4.01 9.57 30.61
CA ASN A 146 4.88 8.47 31.04
C ASN A 146 6.27 8.55 30.38
N LEU A 147 6.51 9.55 29.55
CA LEU A 147 7.75 9.72 28.81
C LEU A 147 8.53 10.92 29.34
N THR A 148 9.86 10.80 29.33
CA THR A 148 10.74 11.96 29.56
C THR A 148 10.68 12.93 28.39
N ASN A 149 11.01 14.19 28.63
CA ASN A 149 11.09 15.20 27.56
C ASN A 149 12.01 14.77 26.42
N ASN A 150 13.14 14.11 26.72
CA ASN A 150 14.05 13.60 25.69
C ASN A 150 13.40 12.53 24.82
N GLN A 151 12.65 11.59 25.42
CA GLN A 151 11.92 10.56 24.67
C GLN A 151 10.82 11.17 23.80
N ILE A 152 10.08 12.15 24.31
CA ILE A 152 9.05 12.87 23.55
C ILE A 152 9.68 13.56 22.34
N GLN A 153 10.77 14.32 22.56
CA GLN A 153 11.44 15.03 21.46
C GLN A 153 12.03 14.07 20.43
N GLN A 154 12.63 12.96 20.86
CA GLN A 154 13.13 11.93 19.94
C GLN A 154 12.01 11.36 19.08
N GLU A 155 10.86 11.00 19.66
CA GLU A 155 9.73 10.45 18.90
C GLU A 155 9.13 11.48 17.95
N ILE A 156 8.99 12.74 18.37
CA ILE A 156 8.55 13.84 17.49
C ILE A 156 9.49 13.97 16.28
N GLN A 157 10.81 13.94 16.48
CA GLN A 157 11.76 14.06 15.38
C GLN A 157 11.67 12.88 14.42
N LEU A 158 11.50 11.65 14.92
CA LEU A 158 11.31 10.48 14.07
C LEU A 158 10.00 10.56 13.27
N ILE A 159 8.92 11.05 13.88
CA ILE A 159 7.64 11.27 13.18
C ILE A 159 7.83 12.33 12.09
N LYS A 160 8.45 13.48 12.41
CA LYS A 160 8.73 14.54 11.43
C LYS A 160 9.59 14.06 10.27
N GLN A 161 10.59 13.22 10.54
CA GLN A 161 11.42 12.64 9.48
C GLN A 161 10.60 11.77 8.53
N GLU A 162 9.73 10.90 9.05
CA GLU A 162 8.86 10.09 8.19
C GLU A 162 7.80 10.93 7.46
N VAL A 163 7.28 12.00 8.07
CA VAL A 163 6.40 12.96 7.40
C VAL A 163 7.11 13.63 6.23
N ALA A 164 8.35 14.10 6.41
CA ALA A 164 9.15 14.69 5.34
C ALA A 164 9.44 13.69 4.21
N ASN A 165 9.76 12.44 4.57
CA ASN A 165 10.00 11.37 3.61
C ASN A 165 8.73 11.06 2.79
N LEU A 166 7.57 10.91 3.43
CA LEU A 166 6.30 10.64 2.74
C LEU A 166 5.84 11.83 1.89
N TYR A 167 5.93 13.06 2.39
CA TYR A 167 5.59 14.26 1.63
C TYR A 167 6.35 14.32 0.29
N THR A 168 7.61 13.87 0.29
CA THR A 168 8.46 13.87 -0.91
C THR A 168 8.02 12.86 -1.98
N VAL A 169 7.44 11.72 -1.56
CA VAL A 169 7.06 10.62 -2.47
C VAL A 169 5.57 10.57 -2.78
N LEU A 170 4.72 11.22 -2.00
CA LEU A 170 3.28 11.25 -2.24
C LEU A 170 2.95 11.96 -3.58
N PRO A 171 1.88 11.52 -4.27
CA PRO A 171 1.34 12.26 -5.41
C PRO A 171 1.04 13.71 -5.01
N PHE A 172 1.28 14.66 -5.93
CA PHE A 172 1.24 16.09 -5.63
C PHE A 172 -0.07 16.53 -4.97
N GLN A 173 -1.20 16.00 -5.43
CA GLN A 173 -2.54 16.30 -4.94
C GLN A 173 -2.76 15.87 -3.47
N GLU A 174 -2.01 14.88 -2.98
CA GLU A 174 -2.16 14.30 -1.65
C GLU A 174 -1.32 15.01 -0.59
N ARG A 175 -0.24 15.67 -1.02
CA ARG A 175 0.80 16.20 -0.14
C ARG A 175 0.25 17.21 0.86
N ASP A 176 -0.48 18.20 0.37
CA ASP A 176 -1.01 19.27 1.22
C ASP A 176 -2.16 18.78 2.08
N VAL A 177 -2.99 17.85 1.58
CA VAL A 177 -4.06 17.25 2.37
C VAL A 177 -3.49 16.46 3.54
N PHE A 178 -2.50 15.59 3.27
CA PHE A 178 -1.79 14.83 4.29
C PHE A 178 -1.17 15.76 5.35
N LEU A 179 -0.46 16.80 4.91
CA LEU A 179 0.21 17.73 5.82
C LEU A 179 -0.78 18.54 6.65
N ASN A 180 -1.94 18.92 6.08
CA ASN A 180 -2.94 19.73 6.76
C ASN A 180 -3.67 19.00 7.89
N GLU A 181 -3.85 17.67 7.78
CA GLU A 181 -4.39 16.83 8.86
C GLU A 181 -3.50 16.76 10.10
N LEU A 182 -2.20 16.99 9.94
CA LEU A 182 -1.26 16.88 11.05
C LEU A 182 -1.35 18.13 11.94
N SER A 183 -1.22 17.91 13.26
CA SER A 183 -1.08 19.01 14.21
C SER A 183 0.25 19.76 13.97
N ASN A 184 0.31 21.04 14.38
CA ASN A 184 1.45 21.92 14.14
C ASN A 184 2.79 21.30 14.59
N ASN A 185 2.76 20.53 15.66
CA ASN A 185 3.90 19.85 16.25
C ASN A 185 4.58 18.89 15.28
N PHE A 186 3.84 18.33 14.31
CA PHE A 186 4.33 17.33 13.36
C PHE A 186 4.51 17.86 11.93
N LYS A 187 3.90 19.00 11.57
CA LYS A 187 4.02 19.60 10.22
C LYS A 187 4.97 20.79 10.12
N GLN A 188 5.28 21.47 11.22
CA GLN A 188 6.18 22.62 11.20
C GLN A 188 7.65 22.21 11.40
N ASN A 189 8.57 22.94 10.76
CA ASN A 189 10.01 22.71 10.86
C ASN A 189 10.39 21.26 10.52
N LEU A 190 9.87 20.75 9.40
CA LEU A 190 10.24 19.42 8.92
C LEU A 190 11.75 19.39 8.58
N PRO A 191 12.45 18.30 8.91
CA PRO A 191 13.83 18.11 8.48
C PRO A 191 13.89 17.93 6.95
N ASN A 192 15.09 17.97 6.40
CA ASN A 192 15.29 17.50 5.03
C ASN A 192 14.91 16.03 4.94
N PRO A 193 14.23 15.60 3.85
CA PRO A 193 13.95 14.20 3.63
C PRO A 193 15.26 13.40 3.54
N ASN A 194 15.22 12.15 3.98
CA ASN A 194 16.36 11.24 3.86
C ASN A 194 16.33 10.60 2.47
N ASP A 195 17.33 10.91 1.64
CA ASP A 195 17.38 10.48 0.23
C ASP A 195 17.30 8.96 0.08
N SER A 196 18.04 8.20 0.88
CA SER A 196 18.00 6.72 0.83
C SER A 196 16.61 6.18 1.15
N ARG A 197 15.90 6.83 2.08
CA ARG A 197 14.55 6.46 2.48
C ARG A 197 13.53 6.84 1.42
N THR A 198 13.61 8.04 0.84
CA THR A 198 12.69 8.45 -0.23
C THR A 198 12.91 7.65 -1.50
N ASP A 199 14.15 7.36 -1.88
CA ASP A 199 14.49 6.46 -2.97
C ASP A 199 13.89 5.06 -2.74
N TYR A 200 14.03 4.51 -1.52
CA TYR A 200 13.39 3.23 -1.17
C TYR A 200 11.87 3.28 -1.30
N LEU A 201 11.22 4.31 -0.77
CA LEU A 201 9.76 4.43 -0.81
C LEU A 201 9.25 4.59 -2.24
N ALA A 202 9.89 5.43 -3.04
CA ALA A 202 9.56 5.64 -4.44
C ALA A 202 9.71 4.34 -5.25
N ASN A 203 10.82 3.61 -5.06
CA ASN A 203 11.05 2.34 -5.75
C ASN A 203 10.13 1.21 -5.28
N ARG A 204 9.70 1.22 -4.01
CA ARG A 204 8.85 0.16 -3.45
C ARG A 204 7.37 0.36 -3.76
N TYR A 205 6.93 1.61 -3.81
CA TYR A 205 5.51 1.96 -3.87
C TYR A 205 5.12 2.76 -5.11
N GLY A 206 6.05 3.35 -5.85
CA GLY A 206 5.77 4.00 -7.12
C GLY A 206 5.77 3.00 -8.26
N LEU A 207 4.87 3.18 -9.23
CA LEU A 207 5.01 2.53 -10.53
C LEU A 207 6.20 3.16 -11.25
N LYS A 208 7.16 2.34 -11.68
CA LYS A 208 8.31 2.89 -12.39
C LYS A 208 7.94 3.18 -13.85
N PRO A 209 8.45 4.27 -14.46
CA PRO A 209 8.14 4.62 -15.85
C PRO A 209 8.55 3.57 -16.89
N ASP A 210 9.54 2.73 -16.54
CA ASP A 210 10.12 1.67 -17.37
C ASP A 210 9.55 0.27 -17.06
N GLU A 211 8.60 0.14 -16.14
CA GLU A 211 7.93 -1.12 -15.85
C GLU A 211 6.75 -1.34 -16.81
N ASP A 212 6.86 -2.36 -17.66
CA ASP A 212 5.74 -2.85 -18.46
C ASP A 212 4.77 -3.64 -17.59
N VAL A 213 3.76 -2.95 -17.05
CA VAL A 213 2.71 -3.54 -16.21
C VAL A 213 1.46 -3.83 -17.03
N GLU A 214 1.09 -5.11 -17.11
CA GLU A 214 -0.21 -5.53 -17.64
C GLU A 214 -1.30 -5.28 -16.60
N PHE A 215 -2.18 -4.32 -16.87
CA PHE A 215 -3.35 -4.05 -16.03
C PHE A 215 -4.52 -4.95 -16.43
N ILE A 216 -5.20 -5.48 -15.43
CA ILE A 216 -6.44 -6.23 -15.59
C ILE A 216 -7.56 -5.23 -15.86
N ASN A 217 -8.28 -5.42 -16.96
CA ASN A 217 -9.51 -4.66 -17.23
C ASN A 217 -10.61 -5.20 -16.33
N ASN A 218 -11.09 -4.36 -15.39
CA ASN A 218 -12.31 -4.62 -14.62
C ASN A 218 -13.55 -4.50 -15.49
#